data_AF-A0A529M2A5-F1
#
_entry.id   AF-A0A529M2A5-F1
#
_cell.length_a   1.000
_cell.length_b   1.000
_cell.length_c   1.000
_cell.angle_alpha   90.00
_cell.angle_beta   90.00
_cell.angle_gamma   90.00
#
_symmetry.space_group_name_H-M   'P 1'
#
loop_
_entity.id
_entity.type
_entity.pdbx_description
1 polymer ?
#
loop_
_entity_poly.entity_id
_entity_poly.type
_entity_poly.pdbx_seq_one_letter_code
_entity_poly.pdbx_strand_id
1 'polypeptide(L)'
;EVLAVVGESGSGKTTLLNCLSTRLLPSSGSASYRMRDGQFRELYRMSEAERRFLMRTDWGFVHQNPADGLRMTVSAGANVGERLM
;
A
#
# COMPACT_ATOMS: atom_id res chain seq x y z
N GLU A 1 -10.23 9.52 -10.83
CA GLU A 1 -10.86 10.17 -9.66
C GLU A 1 -9.80 10.42 -8.61
N VAL A 2 -9.95 11.44 -7.76
CA VAL A 2 -9.04 11.73 -6.66
C VAL A 2 -9.86 11.80 -5.37
N LEU A 3 -9.49 10.98 -4.38
CA LEU A 3 -10.10 10.97 -3.05
C LEU A 3 -9.09 11.49 -2.04
N ALA A 4 -9.51 12.41 -1.16
CA ALA A 4 -8.67 12.95 -0.11
C ALA A 4 -9.19 12.53 1.27
N VAL A 5 -8.29 12.10 2.15
CA VAL A 5 -8.57 11.85 3.57
C VAL A 5 -7.96 12.98 4.39
N VAL A 6 -8.79 13.78 5.05
CA VAL A 6 -8.38 14.97 5.81
C VAL A 6 -8.74 14.82 7.28
N GLY A 7 -8.00 15.53 8.15
CA GLY A 7 -8.20 15.52 9.60
C GLY A 7 -6.99 16.09 10.34
N GLU A 8 -7.15 16.42 11.61
CA GLU A 8 -6.11 17.02 12.46
C GLU A 8 -4.90 16.10 12.69
N SER A 9 -3.79 16.64 13.19
CA SER A 9 -2.65 15.81 13.60
C SER A 9 -3.09 14.80 14.67
N GLY A 10 -2.69 13.54 14.52
CA GLY A 10 -3.11 12.47 15.43
C GLY A 10 -4.50 11.87 15.17
N SER A 11 -5.26 12.35 14.17
CA SER A 11 -6.60 11.82 13.85
C SER A 11 -6.63 10.40 13.26
N GLY A 12 -5.49 9.72 13.16
CA GLY A 12 -5.40 8.35 12.66
C GLY A 12 -5.27 8.18 11.13
N LYS A 13 -5.06 9.26 10.35
CA LYS A 13 -4.87 9.15 8.88
C LYS A 13 -3.75 8.17 8.50
N THR A 14 -2.58 8.31 9.12
CA THR A 14 -1.44 7.41 8.89
C THR A 14 -1.78 5.98 9.31
N THR A 15 -2.49 5.80 10.43
CA THR A 15 -2.99 4.50 10.88
C THR A 15 -3.91 3.87 9.84
N LEU A 16 -4.87 4.62 9.31
CA LEU A 16 -5.79 4.17 8.27
C LEU A 16 -5.04 3.74 7.01
N LEU A 17 -4.10 4.56 6.51
CA LEU A 17 -3.32 4.23 5.32
C LEU A 17 -2.38 3.03 5.56
N ASN A 18 -1.86 2.85 6.77
CA ASN A 18 -1.08 1.67 7.13
C ASN A 18 -1.94 0.39 7.20
N CYS A 19 -3.18 0.50 7.69
CA CYS A 19 -4.14 -0.60 7.61
C CYS A 19 -4.47 -0.91 6.13
N LEU A 20 -4.82 0.08 5.33
CA LEU A 20 -5.15 -0.15 3.92
C LEU A 20 -3.97 -0.77 3.16
N SER A 21 -2.75 -0.25 3.33
CA SER A 21 -1.52 -0.83 2.77
C SER A 21 -1.08 -2.13 3.43
N THR A 22 -1.86 -2.64 4.39
CA THR A 22 -1.70 -3.93 5.06
C THR A 22 -0.39 -4.08 5.86
N ARG A 23 0.24 -2.94 6.20
CA ARG A 23 1.42 -2.79 7.07
C ARG A 23 1.05 -2.82 8.56
N LEU A 24 -0.21 -2.58 8.88
CA LEU A 24 -0.77 -2.63 10.22
C LEU A 24 -2.02 -3.51 10.20
N LEU A 25 -2.14 -4.45 11.14
CA LEU A 25 -3.40 -5.20 11.30
C LEU A 25 -4.44 -4.32 11.99
N PRO A 26 -5.70 -4.34 11.53
CA PRO A 26 -6.77 -3.60 12.16
C PRO A 26 -7.19 -4.36 13.42
N SER A 27 -7.60 -3.63 14.45
CA SER A 27 -8.12 -4.27 15.67
C SER A 27 -9.42 -5.03 15.43
N SER A 28 -10.23 -4.59 14.47
CA SER A 28 -11.46 -5.25 14.03
C SER A 28 -11.88 -4.76 12.63
N GLY A 29 -12.84 -5.45 12.02
CA GLY A 29 -13.38 -5.12 10.69
C GLY A 29 -12.60 -5.77 9.55
N SER A 30 -12.95 -5.39 8.32
CA SER A 30 -12.32 -5.92 7.11
C SER A 30 -12.17 -4.82 6.06
N ALA A 31 -11.24 -5.03 5.14
CA ALA A 31 -11.02 -4.18 3.98
C ALA A 31 -10.87 -5.07 2.76
N SER A 32 -11.64 -4.78 1.71
CA SER A 32 -11.68 -5.59 0.49
C SER A 32 -11.36 -4.74 -0.73
N TYR A 33 -10.66 -5.33 -1.69
CA TYR A 33 -10.35 -4.70 -2.97
C TYR A 33 -10.94 -5.51 -4.11
N ARG A 34 -11.53 -4.83 -5.10
CA ARG A 34 -12.03 -5.46 -6.31
C ARG A 34 -10.86 -5.63 -7.28
N MET A 35 -10.42 -6.86 -7.42
CA MET A 35 -9.31 -7.24 -8.29
C MET A 35 -9.66 -7.06 -9.77
N ARG A 36 -8.66 -7.17 -10.65
CA ARG A 36 -8.84 -7.04 -12.11
C ARG A 36 -9.77 -8.10 -12.74
N ASP A 37 -9.92 -9.24 -12.08
CA ASP A 37 -10.87 -10.29 -12.46
C ASP A 37 -12.33 -9.97 -12.04
N GLY A 38 -12.55 -8.80 -11.44
CA GLY A 38 -13.85 -8.33 -10.96
C GLY A 38 -14.25 -8.88 -9.59
N GLN A 39 -13.47 -9.79 -8.99
CA GLN A 39 -13.79 -10.39 -7.69
C GLN A 39 -13.29 -9.53 -6.54
N PHE A 40 -14.09 -9.43 -5.48
CA PHE A 40 -13.64 -8.83 -4.23
C PHE A 40 -12.80 -9.82 -3.43
N ARG A 41 -11.65 -9.35 -2.95
CA ARG A 41 -10.78 -10.12 -2.05
C ARG A 41 -10.49 -9.30 -0.81
N GLU A 42 -10.60 -9.93 0.35
CA GLU A 42 -10.30 -9.32 1.64
C GLU A 42 -8.78 -9.24 1.82
N LEU A 43 -8.25 -8.02 2.00
CA LEU A 43 -6.83 -7.71 1.98
C LEU A 43 -6.01 -8.51 3.01
N TYR A 44 -6.61 -8.81 4.17
CA TYR A 44 -5.96 -9.54 5.25
C TYR A 44 -6.08 -11.07 5.14
N ARG A 45 -6.85 -11.56 4.15
CA ARG A 45 -7.00 -12.99 3.84
C ARG A 45 -6.33 -13.39 2.53
N MET A 46 -5.80 -12.41 1.79
CA MET A 46 -5.02 -12.67 0.59
C MET A 46 -3.77 -13.49 0.92
N SER A 47 -3.46 -14.44 0.05
CA SER A 47 -2.14 -15.08 0.04
C SER A 47 -1.03 -14.05 -0.22
N GLU A 48 0.19 -14.38 0.17
CA GLU A 48 1.36 -13.52 -0.09
C GLU A 48 1.54 -13.24 -1.59
N ALA A 49 1.26 -14.23 -2.45
CA ALA A 49 1.32 -14.10 -3.89
C ALA A 49 0.31 -13.06 -4.43
N GLU A 50 -0.92 -13.10 -3.94
CA GLU A 50 -1.96 -12.13 -4.31
C GLU A 50 -1.64 -10.73 -3.82
N ARG A 51 -1.12 -10.60 -2.59
CA ARG A 51 -0.71 -9.30 -2.04
C ARG A 51 0.45 -8.71 -2.85
N ARG A 52 1.48 -9.51 -3.18
CA ARG A 52 2.59 -9.07 -4.05
C ARG A 52 2.12 -8.67 -5.45
N PHE A 53 1.17 -9.42 -6.01
CA PHE A 53 0.59 -9.07 -7.30
C PHE A 53 -0.10 -7.70 -7.24
N LEU A 54 -0.97 -7.49 -6.25
CA LEU A 54 -1.69 -6.23 -6.04
C LEU A 54 -0.74 -5.02 -5.91
N MET A 55 0.31 -5.16 -5.09
CA MET A 55 1.33 -4.12 -4.86
C MET A 55 2.22 -3.83 -6.08
N ARG A 56 2.25 -4.72 -7.08
CA ARG A 56 3.03 -4.54 -8.31
C ARG A 56 2.20 -3.99 -9.46
N THR A 57 0.88 -4.17 -9.44
CA THR A 57 0.03 -3.86 -10.60
C THR A 57 -0.92 -2.70 -10.37
N ASP A 58 -1.56 -2.65 -9.20
CA ASP A 58 -2.70 -1.76 -8.97
C ASP A 58 -2.40 -0.71 -7.91
N TRP A 59 -1.52 -1.06 -6.97
CA TRP A 59 -1.25 -0.26 -5.80
C TRP A 59 0.18 0.26 -5.82
N GLY A 60 0.32 1.53 -5.43
CA GLY A 60 1.60 2.16 -5.13
C GLY A 60 1.45 2.94 -3.83
N PHE A 61 2.48 2.92 -2.99
CA PHE A 61 2.47 3.63 -1.72
C PHE A 61 3.63 4.60 -1.66
N VAL A 62 3.33 5.88 -1.45
CA VAL A 62 4.34 6.93 -1.27
C VAL A 62 4.41 7.25 0.21
N HIS A 63 5.61 7.09 0.77
CA HIS A 63 5.87 7.28 2.19
C HIS A 63 5.95 8.75 2.56
N GLN A 64 5.55 9.08 3.79
CA GLN A 64 5.68 10.44 4.34
C GLN A 64 7.16 10.87 4.41
N ASN A 65 8.05 9.95 4.80
CA ASN A 65 9.48 10.10 4.62
C ASN A 65 9.90 9.40 3.31
N PRO A 66 10.36 10.15 2.28
CA PRO A 66 10.74 9.56 1.00
C PRO A 66 11.82 8.48 1.11
N ALA A 67 12.72 8.57 2.10
CA ALA A 67 13.80 7.60 2.28
C ALA A 67 13.28 6.18 2.55
N ASP A 68 12.08 6.03 3.13
CA ASP A 68 11.50 4.72 3.44
C ASP A 68 11.03 3.96 2.18
N GLY A 69 10.85 4.67 1.06
CA GLY A 69 10.47 4.10 -0.23
C GLY A 69 11.64 3.92 -1.21
N LEU A 70 12.86 4.27 -0.80
CA LEU A 70 14.02 4.34 -1.70
C LEU A 70 15.19 3.49 -1.19
N ARG A 71 15.89 2.85 -2.12
CA ARG A 71 17.18 2.22 -1.87
C ARG A 71 18.27 3.28 -1.99
N MET A 72 18.72 3.79 -0.83
CA MET A 72 19.67 4.90 -0.74
C MET A 72 21.10 4.55 -1.19
N THR A 73 21.40 3.27 -1.39
CA THR A 73 22.72 2.77 -1.84
C THR A 73 22.84 2.67 -3.36
N VAL A 74 21.78 3.02 -4.11
CA VAL A 74 21.76 2.95 -5.58
C VAL A 74 21.27 4.27 -6.17
N SER A 75 21.49 4.47 -7.47
CA SER A 75 21.06 5.69 -8.16
C SER A 75 19.53 5.80 -8.25
N ALA A 76 19.03 7.00 -8.55
CA ALA A 76 17.61 7.20 -8.85
C ALA A 76 17.13 6.31 -10.02
N GLY A 77 17.94 6.20 -11.08
CA GLY A 77 17.65 5.33 -12.21
C GLY A 77 17.56 3.85 -11.82
N ALA A 78 18.41 3.38 -10.90
CA ALA A 78 18.34 2.02 -10.40
C ALA A 78 17.07 1.75 -9.54
N ASN A 79 16.61 2.74 -8.77
CA ASN A 79 15.34 2.66 -8.03
C ASN A 79 14.12 2.54 -8.95
N VAL A 80 14.18 3.14 -10.16
CA VAL A 80 13.10 3.07 -11.16
C VAL A 80 13.23 1.84 -12.07
N GLY A 81 14.47 1.49 -12.43
CA GLY A 81 14.80 0.46 -13.40
C GLY A 81 14.68 -0.97 -12.88
N GLU A 82 14.86 -1.19 -11.58
CA GLU A 82 14.52 -2.47 -10.97
C GLU A 82 13.02 -2.51 -10.66
N ARG A 83 12.30 -3.50 -11.22
CA ARG A 83 10.96 -3.84 -10.73
C ARG A 83 11.10 -4.15 -9.24
N LEU A 84 10.45 -3.35 -8.38
CA LEU A 84 10.33 -3.60 -6.95
C LEU A 84 10.03 -5.09 -6.72
N MET A 85 11.04 -5.83 -6.25
CA MET A 85 10.90 -7.25 -5.90
C MET A 85 10.00 -7.36 -4.68
#